data_AF-A0A1V5JBT4-F1
#
_entry.id   AF-A0A1V5JBT4-F1
#
_cell.length_a   1.000
_cell.length_b   1.000
_cell.length_c   1.000
_cell.angle_alpha   90.00
_cell.angle_beta   90.00
_cell.angle_gamma   90.00
#
_symmetry.space_group_name_H-M   'P 1'
#
loop_
_entity.id
_entity.type
_entity.pdbx_description
1 polymer ?
#
loop_
_entity_poly.entity_id
_entity_poly.type
_entity_poly.pdbx_seq_one_letter_code
_entity_poly.pdbx_strand_id
1 'polypeptide(L)'
;MNTYQNHPLAGAVDLDSAFNKLWSFYKKYFLGLYVISVAGSLLSSMFISGLDLATLQTTTDPVEMLEIMKGFAGPYALALLVALVLSVLLHAWVLERPAGEAGFISALLKKSLVALVPYMVAMIIFGVMAVMLVSIGIVLLVLPGLFAAIYMATVGVFVMPVMLTETRNPLEALTRSFKLAHKNLWTNIGWVIVVILILIVAALVLGAIVMLPFTGSFLKSIANPDEAAAMLEMARNPVYIGLSALTGGLVTPVMPILAFLLYFRNRGEEVAVEVTTDDGNTVKVEDLYPPMPPVE
;
A
#
# COMPACT_ATOMS: atom_id res chain seq x y z
N MET A 1 -22.43 -10.30 -0.62
CA MET A 1 -21.04 -10.12 -0.15
C MET A 1 -20.22 -11.26 -0.76
N ASN A 2 -19.19 -10.96 -1.54
CA ASN A 2 -18.34 -12.01 -2.11
C ASN A 2 -17.50 -12.63 -0.98
N THR A 3 -17.59 -13.95 -0.80
CA THR A 3 -16.84 -14.68 0.21
C THR A 3 -15.40 -14.84 -0.28
N TYR A 4 -14.53 -13.87 0.03
CA TYR A 4 -13.10 -13.90 -0.35
C TYR A 4 -12.26 -14.94 0.40
N GLN A 5 -12.89 -15.96 0.99
CA GLN A 5 -12.20 -17.06 1.71
C GLN A 5 -11.25 -17.84 0.78
N ASN A 6 -11.57 -17.92 -0.51
CA ASN A 6 -10.76 -18.60 -1.52
C ASN A 6 -9.72 -17.68 -2.20
N HIS A 7 -9.48 -16.47 -1.67
CA HIS A 7 -8.51 -15.56 -2.27
C HIS A 7 -7.08 -16.13 -2.14
N PRO A 8 -6.22 -16.08 -3.18
CA PRO A 8 -4.88 -16.68 -3.14
C PRO A 8 -3.97 -16.17 -2.00
N LEU A 9 -4.21 -14.94 -1.55
CA LEU A 9 -3.49 -14.30 -0.44
C LEU A 9 -4.02 -14.68 0.95
N ALA A 10 -5.14 -15.40 1.05
CA ALA A 10 -5.67 -15.88 2.33
C ALA A 10 -4.85 -17.07 2.86
N GLY A 11 -4.89 -17.28 4.18
CA GLY A 11 -4.28 -18.45 4.84
C GLY A 11 -2.76 -18.40 5.03
N ALA A 12 -2.14 -17.22 5.04
CA ALA A 12 -0.75 -17.07 5.45
C ALA A 12 -0.63 -17.14 6.98
N VAL A 13 0.14 -18.09 7.50
CA VAL A 13 0.30 -18.32 8.96
C VAL A 13 1.62 -17.74 9.46
N ASP A 14 2.71 -18.02 8.76
CA ASP A 14 4.06 -17.55 9.05
C ASP A 14 4.62 -16.65 7.92
N LEU A 15 5.80 -16.09 8.18
CA LEU A 15 6.47 -15.14 7.28
C LEU A 15 6.89 -15.83 5.96
N ASP A 16 7.34 -17.07 5.98
CA ASP A 16 7.75 -17.79 4.77
C ASP A 16 6.55 -18.06 3.85
N SER A 17 5.44 -18.57 4.41
CA SER A 17 4.16 -18.72 3.72
C SER A 17 3.65 -17.39 3.16
N ALA A 18 3.80 -16.30 3.91
CA ALA A 18 3.45 -14.96 3.46
C ALA A 18 4.29 -14.50 2.25
N PHE A 19 5.62 -14.65 2.31
CA PHE A 19 6.50 -14.31 1.19
C PHE A 19 6.23 -15.17 -0.03
N ASN A 20 6.01 -16.48 0.14
CA ASN A 20 5.68 -17.38 -0.96
C ASN A 20 4.34 -17.02 -1.62
N LYS A 21 3.31 -16.67 -0.83
CA LYS A 21 2.02 -16.18 -1.36
C LYS A 21 2.15 -14.83 -2.04
N LEU A 22 2.87 -13.88 -1.45
CA LEU A 22 3.12 -12.57 -2.03
C LEU A 22 3.85 -12.71 -3.37
N TRP A 23 4.93 -13.48 -3.41
CA TRP A 23 5.75 -13.68 -4.60
C TRP A 23 5.04 -14.46 -5.70
N SER A 24 4.31 -15.53 -5.35
CA SER A 24 3.51 -16.29 -6.31
C SER A 24 2.39 -15.44 -6.90
N PHE A 25 1.72 -14.62 -6.09
CA PHE A 25 0.73 -13.65 -6.54
C PHE A 25 1.36 -12.63 -7.48
N TYR A 26 2.45 -11.98 -7.05
CA TYR A 26 3.15 -10.97 -7.84
C TYR A 26 3.57 -11.51 -9.20
N LYS A 27 4.20 -12.70 -9.27
CA LYS A 27 4.60 -13.32 -10.54
C LYS A 27 3.42 -13.66 -11.44
N LYS A 28 2.35 -14.27 -10.90
CA LYS A 28 1.17 -14.68 -11.67
C LYS A 28 0.48 -13.48 -12.33
N TYR A 29 0.53 -12.34 -11.65
CA TYR A 29 -0.24 -11.14 -11.96
C TYR A 29 0.63 -9.95 -12.38
N PHE A 30 1.91 -10.20 -12.64
CA PHE A 30 2.95 -9.18 -12.83
C PHE A 30 2.56 -8.14 -13.87
N LEU A 31 2.13 -8.56 -15.06
CA LEU A 31 1.88 -7.63 -16.17
C LEU A 31 0.84 -6.55 -15.82
N GLY A 32 -0.27 -6.93 -15.19
CA GLY A 32 -1.32 -5.97 -14.83
C GLY A 32 -0.89 -5.01 -13.72
N LEU A 33 -0.26 -5.56 -12.69
CA LEU A 33 0.30 -4.78 -11.57
C LEU A 33 1.38 -3.80 -12.06
N TYR A 34 2.27 -4.28 -12.91
CA TYR A 34 3.38 -3.52 -13.47
C TYR A 34 2.87 -2.38 -14.36
N VAL A 35 1.96 -2.63 -15.30
CA VAL A 35 1.43 -1.60 -16.20
C VAL A 35 0.72 -0.48 -15.43
N ILE A 36 -0.13 -0.83 -14.45
CA ILE A 36 -0.82 0.17 -13.61
C ILE A 36 0.20 1.01 -12.83
N SER A 37 1.24 0.37 -12.30
CA SER A 37 2.26 1.06 -11.51
C SER A 37 3.17 1.94 -12.35
N VAL A 38 3.62 1.48 -13.52
CA VAL A 38 4.43 2.28 -14.46
C VAL A 38 3.64 3.48 -14.95
N ALA A 39 2.40 3.28 -15.39
CA ALA A 39 1.53 4.40 -15.77
C ALA A 39 1.39 5.40 -14.63
N GLY A 40 1.30 4.87 -13.40
CA GLY A 40 1.14 5.70 -12.23
C GLY A 40 2.36 6.52 -11.85
N SER A 41 3.52 5.88 -11.82
CA SER A 41 4.80 6.55 -11.60
C SER A 41 5.06 7.57 -12.70
N LEU A 42 4.80 7.23 -13.96
CA LEU A 42 5.00 8.14 -15.10
C LEU A 42 4.13 9.40 -14.96
N LEU A 43 2.82 9.24 -14.73
CA LEU A 43 1.93 10.39 -14.56
C LEU A 43 2.35 11.26 -13.39
N SER A 44 2.68 10.64 -12.24
CA SER A 44 3.14 11.37 -11.05
C SER A 44 4.43 12.15 -11.33
N SER A 45 5.40 11.53 -12.00
CA SER A 45 6.66 12.16 -12.39
C SER A 45 6.46 13.29 -13.41
N MET A 46 5.49 13.19 -14.32
CA MET A 46 5.18 14.28 -15.27
C MET A 46 4.62 15.52 -14.58
N PHE A 47 3.80 15.37 -13.54
CA PHE A 47 3.33 16.52 -12.76
C PHE A 47 4.46 17.15 -11.94
N ILE A 48 5.34 16.33 -11.37
CA ILE A 48 6.46 16.79 -10.55
C ILE A 48 7.54 17.47 -11.41
N SER A 49 7.84 16.96 -12.60
CA SER A 49 8.88 17.53 -13.48
C SER A 49 8.50 18.89 -14.06
N GLY A 50 7.21 19.24 -14.02
CA GLY A 50 6.70 20.57 -14.33
C GLY A 50 6.98 21.62 -13.25
N LEU A 51 7.40 21.21 -12.05
CA LEU A 51 7.75 22.13 -10.96
C LEU A 51 9.15 22.70 -11.15
N ASP A 52 9.27 24.02 -11.12
CA ASP A 52 10.57 24.71 -11.19
C ASP A 52 11.22 24.81 -9.81
N LEU A 53 11.81 23.70 -9.36
CA LEU A 53 12.48 23.63 -8.06
C LEU A 53 13.79 24.45 -8.00
N ALA A 54 14.33 24.87 -9.15
CA ALA A 54 15.57 25.65 -9.19
C ALA A 54 15.34 27.08 -8.67
N THR A 55 14.16 27.64 -8.92
CA THR A 55 13.77 28.96 -8.39
C THR A 55 13.73 29.00 -6.87
N LEU A 56 13.33 27.90 -6.21
CA LEU A 56 13.36 27.82 -4.74
C LEU A 56 14.76 27.85 -4.16
N GLN A 57 15.77 27.33 -4.87
CA GLN A 57 17.15 27.32 -4.38
C GLN A 57 17.83 28.69 -4.48
N THR A 58 17.35 29.54 -5.38
CA THR A 58 17.93 30.86 -5.67
C THR A 58 17.19 32.00 -4.98
N THR A 59 15.96 31.76 -4.51
CA THR A 59 15.15 32.75 -3.80
C THR A 59 15.57 32.84 -2.33
N THR A 60 16.06 34.01 -1.91
CA THR A 60 16.48 34.25 -0.51
C THR A 60 15.42 34.98 0.33
N ASP A 61 14.44 35.63 -0.31
CA ASP A 61 13.36 36.32 0.40
C ASP A 61 12.27 35.32 0.84
N PRO A 62 11.98 35.19 2.14
CA PRO A 62 10.94 34.30 2.64
C PRO A 62 9.54 34.57 2.08
N VAL A 63 9.20 35.82 1.77
CA VAL A 63 7.88 36.19 1.25
C VAL A 63 7.73 35.71 -0.20
N GLU A 64 8.73 35.98 -1.03
CA GLU A 64 8.79 35.54 -2.42
C GLU A 64 8.81 34.01 -2.51
N MET A 65 9.58 33.35 -1.65
CA MET A 65 9.62 31.89 -1.56
C MET A 65 8.23 31.30 -1.25
N LEU A 66 7.46 31.94 -0.37
CA LEU A 66 6.11 31.51 -0.03
C LEU A 66 5.14 31.66 -1.22
N GLU A 67 5.29 32.71 -2.04
CA GLU A 67 4.51 32.87 -3.27
C GLU A 67 4.83 31.78 -4.31
N ILE A 68 6.12 31.46 -4.50
CA ILE A 68 6.56 30.37 -5.37
C ILE A 68 5.98 29.03 -4.88
N MET A 69 6.06 28.75 -3.58
CA MET A 69 5.51 27.53 -2.98
C MET A 69 3.98 27.42 -3.16
N LYS A 70 3.24 28.54 -3.07
CA LYS A 70 1.80 28.55 -3.38
C LYS A 70 1.53 28.15 -4.83
N GLY A 71 2.37 28.59 -5.76
CA GLY A 71 2.31 28.17 -7.17
C GLY A 71 2.43 26.66 -7.36
N PHE A 72 3.14 25.97 -6.46
CA PHE A 72 3.33 24.51 -6.52
C PHE A 72 2.17 23.71 -5.95
N ALA A 73 1.30 24.33 -5.14
CA ALA A 73 0.20 23.63 -4.48
C ALA A 73 -0.72 22.92 -5.49
N GLY A 74 -1.01 23.54 -6.64
CA GLY A 74 -1.86 22.97 -7.68
C GLY A 74 -1.29 21.70 -8.32
N PRO A 75 -0.12 21.76 -8.98
CA PRO A 75 0.50 20.58 -9.58
C PRO A 75 0.81 19.48 -8.56
N TYR A 76 1.20 19.85 -7.33
CA TYR A 76 1.43 18.88 -6.26
C TYR A 76 0.13 18.18 -5.83
N ALA A 77 -0.97 18.93 -5.66
CA ALA A 77 -2.28 18.35 -5.36
C ALA A 77 -2.76 17.41 -6.48
N LEU A 78 -2.51 17.75 -7.75
CA LEU A 78 -2.81 16.87 -8.89
C LEU A 78 -1.96 15.60 -8.86
N ALA A 79 -0.66 15.70 -8.58
CA ALA A 79 0.22 14.54 -8.45
C ALA A 79 -0.26 13.60 -7.32
N LEU A 80 -0.64 14.17 -6.17
CA LEU A 80 -1.21 13.40 -5.05
C LEU A 80 -2.55 12.74 -5.41
N LEU A 81 -3.43 13.46 -6.12
CA LEU A 81 -4.72 12.92 -6.55
C LEU A 81 -4.52 11.74 -7.52
N VAL A 82 -3.59 11.88 -8.46
CA VAL A 82 -3.23 10.81 -9.40
C VAL A 82 -2.69 9.61 -8.63
N ALA A 83 -1.71 9.81 -7.75
CA ALA A 83 -1.16 8.76 -6.90
C ALA A 83 -2.24 8.06 -6.06
N LEU A 84 -3.20 8.81 -5.52
CA LEU A 84 -4.36 8.29 -4.80
C LEU A 84 -5.24 7.41 -5.69
N VAL A 85 -5.64 7.90 -6.87
CA VAL A 85 -6.48 7.16 -7.83
C VAL A 85 -5.81 5.85 -8.22
N LEU A 86 -4.50 5.89 -8.51
CA LEU A 86 -3.74 4.72 -8.92
C LEU A 86 -3.53 3.73 -7.77
N SER A 87 -3.27 4.22 -6.56
CA SER A 87 -3.21 3.39 -5.36
C SER A 87 -4.54 2.65 -5.15
N VAL A 88 -5.66 3.37 -5.26
CA VAL A 88 -7.00 2.77 -5.13
C VAL A 88 -7.27 1.75 -6.23
N LEU A 89 -6.87 2.05 -7.47
CA LEU A 89 -6.98 1.15 -8.59
C LEU A 89 -6.15 -0.12 -8.39
N LEU A 90 -4.93 0.00 -7.89
CA LEU A 90 -4.03 -1.12 -7.65
C LEU A 90 -4.58 -2.04 -6.54
N HIS A 91 -5.07 -1.47 -5.44
CA HIS A 91 -5.72 -2.26 -4.39
C HIS A 91 -6.98 -2.97 -4.90
N ALA A 92 -7.83 -2.28 -5.65
CA ALA A 92 -9.02 -2.91 -6.23
C ALA A 92 -8.63 -4.01 -7.24
N TRP A 93 -7.55 -3.82 -7.99
CA TRP A 93 -7.03 -4.81 -8.92
C TRP A 93 -6.56 -6.07 -8.19
N VAL A 94 -5.81 -5.91 -7.10
CA VAL A 94 -5.33 -7.04 -6.27
C VAL A 94 -6.50 -7.85 -5.73
N LEU A 95 -7.58 -7.19 -5.31
CA LEU A 95 -8.77 -7.85 -4.77
C LEU A 95 -9.59 -8.58 -5.85
N GLU A 96 -9.87 -7.93 -6.97
CA GLU A 96 -10.84 -8.41 -7.96
C GLU A 96 -10.23 -9.37 -8.99
N ARG A 97 -8.94 -9.20 -9.33
CA ARG A 97 -8.35 -9.97 -10.43
C ARG A 97 -8.43 -11.48 -10.22
N PRO A 98 -8.18 -12.03 -9.02
CA PRO A 98 -8.27 -13.47 -8.79
C PRO A 98 -9.69 -14.03 -8.84
N ALA A 99 -10.73 -13.20 -8.69
CA ALA A 99 -12.12 -13.66 -8.73
C ALA A 99 -12.56 -14.12 -10.14
N GLY A 100 -11.86 -13.67 -11.20
CA GLY A 100 -12.06 -14.19 -12.55
C GLY A 100 -13.43 -13.88 -13.18
N GLU A 101 -14.18 -12.93 -12.64
CA GLU A 101 -15.55 -12.62 -13.07
C GLU A 101 -15.60 -11.97 -14.47
N ALA A 102 -16.65 -12.30 -15.23
CA ALA A 102 -16.96 -11.62 -16.49
C ALA A 102 -17.26 -10.13 -16.22
N GLY A 103 -16.66 -9.23 -17.00
CA GLY A 103 -16.80 -7.78 -16.77
C GLY A 103 -15.82 -7.20 -15.74
N PHE A 104 -14.73 -7.91 -15.40
CA PHE A 104 -13.65 -7.48 -14.50
C PHE A 104 -13.31 -5.98 -14.57
N ILE A 105 -13.12 -5.41 -15.76
CA ILE A 105 -12.75 -4.00 -15.92
C ILE A 105 -13.84 -3.05 -15.38
N SER A 106 -15.11 -3.36 -15.64
CA SER A 106 -16.23 -2.56 -15.13
C SER A 106 -16.36 -2.66 -13.61
N ALA A 107 -16.17 -3.86 -13.04
CA ALA A 107 -16.20 -4.08 -11.60
C ALA A 107 -15.04 -3.37 -10.90
N LEU A 108 -13.83 -3.45 -11.49
CA LEU A 108 -12.63 -2.75 -11.05
C LEU A 108 -12.87 -1.24 -10.99
N LEU A 109 -13.25 -0.64 -12.12
CA LEU A 109 -13.47 0.81 -12.21
C LEU A 109 -14.57 1.29 -11.25
N LYS A 110 -15.69 0.55 -11.17
CA LYS A 110 -16.78 0.87 -10.24
C LYS A 110 -16.32 0.82 -8.78
N LYS A 111 -15.63 -0.26 -8.37
CA LYS A 111 -15.15 -0.43 -6.99
C LYS A 111 -14.12 0.63 -6.62
N SER A 112 -13.21 0.96 -7.53
CA SER A 112 -12.22 2.04 -7.36
C SER A 112 -12.88 3.41 -7.25
N LEU A 113 -13.80 3.76 -8.15
CA LEU A 113 -14.47 5.06 -8.17
C LEU A 113 -15.27 5.29 -6.88
N VAL A 114 -16.03 4.28 -6.45
CA VAL A 114 -16.83 4.35 -5.21
C VAL A 114 -15.96 4.33 -3.95
N ALA A 115 -14.73 3.81 -4.02
CA ALA A 115 -13.79 3.84 -2.89
C ALA A 115 -13.04 5.16 -2.76
N LEU A 116 -12.88 5.91 -3.86
CA LEU A 116 -11.96 7.03 -3.92
C LEU A 116 -12.26 8.12 -2.88
N VAL A 117 -13.49 8.61 -2.84
CA VAL A 117 -13.88 9.71 -1.94
C VAL A 117 -13.85 9.26 -0.47
N PRO A 118 -14.46 8.12 -0.07
CA PRO A 118 -14.33 7.64 1.29
C PRO A 118 -12.88 7.42 1.74
N TYR A 119 -12.04 6.90 0.83
CA TYR A 119 -10.65 6.63 1.12
C TYR A 119 -9.86 7.91 1.33
N MET A 120 -10.09 8.91 0.47
CA MET A 120 -9.50 10.24 0.63
C MET A 120 -9.83 10.84 2.00
N VAL A 121 -11.10 10.80 2.41
CA VAL A 121 -11.52 11.31 3.72
C VAL A 121 -10.86 10.52 4.86
N ALA A 122 -10.83 9.19 4.78
CA ALA A 122 -10.16 8.36 5.78
C ALA A 122 -8.67 8.69 5.88
N MET A 123 -7.98 8.87 4.74
CA MET A 123 -6.55 9.18 4.70
C MET A 123 -6.23 10.57 5.25
N ILE A 124 -7.11 11.55 5.08
CA ILE A 124 -6.95 12.87 5.70
C ILE A 124 -7.05 12.76 7.23
N ILE A 125 -8.11 12.12 7.74
CA ILE A 125 -8.30 11.92 9.18
C ILE A 125 -7.14 11.13 9.77
N PHE A 126 -6.76 10.04 9.10
CA PHE A 126 -5.65 9.18 9.47
C PHE A 126 -4.31 9.93 9.47
N GLY A 127 -4.06 10.76 8.46
CA GLY A 127 -2.86 11.58 8.34
C GLY A 127 -2.73 12.56 9.52
N VAL A 128 -3.81 13.24 9.89
CA VAL A 128 -3.84 14.13 11.06
C VAL A 128 -3.53 13.34 12.34
N MET A 129 -4.17 12.19 12.54
CA MET A 129 -3.89 11.31 13.69
C MET A 129 -2.43 10.85 13.72
N ALA A 130 -1.88 10.45 12.57
CA ALA A 130 -0.51 9.96 12.46
C ALA A 130 0.51 11.06 12.79
N VAL A 131 0.33 12.26 12.23
CA VAL A 131 1.20 13.41 12.51
C VAL A 131 1.16 13.77 13.99
N MET A 132 -0.03 13.83 14.62
CA MET A 132 -0.14 14.10 16.05
C MET A 132 0.61 13.06 16.89
N LEU A 133 0.36 11.76 16.63
CA LEU A 133 0.96 10.68 17.42
C LEU A 133 2.49 10.64 17.24
N VAL A 134 2.98 10.78 16.02
CA VAL A 134 4.42 10.81 15.73
C VAL A 134 5.08 12.04 16.35
N SER A 135 4.45 13.21 16.27
CA SER A 135 4.99 14.45 16.86
C SER A 135 5.10 14.33 18.38
N ILE A 136 4.05 13.81 19.04
CA ILE A 136 4.09 13.54 20.49
C ILE A 136 5.21 12.54 20.80
N GLY A 137 5.34 11.48 20.00
CA GLY A 137 6.40 10.49 20.14
C GLY A 137 7.78 11.14 20.06
N ILE A 138 8.05 11.95 19.03
CA ILE A 138 9.34 12.64 18.83
C ILE A 138 9.66 13.59 19.98
N VAL A 139 8.66 14.33 20.48
CA VAL A 139 8.82 15.23 21.63
C VAL A 139 9.21 14.44 22.90
N LEU A 140 8.66 13.24 23.08
CA LEU A 140 8.98 12.38 24.21
C LEU A 140 10.35 11.71 24.09
N LEU A 141 10.82 11.39 22.87
CA LEU A 141 12.18 10.98 22.46
C LEU A 141 12.13 10.43 21.01
N VAL A 142 13.29 10.28 20.36
CA VAL A 142 13.36 9.75 18.97
C VAL A 142 12.78 8.33 18.85
N LEU A 143 13.05 7.45 19.83
CA LEU A 143 12.59 6.05 19.80
C LEU A 143 11.05 5.91 19.85
N PRO A 144 10.32 6.58 20.77
CA PRO A 144 8.86 6.62 20.73
C PRO A 144 8.29 7.19 19.43
N GLY A 145 8.90 8.22 18.85
CA GLY A 145 8.51 8.78 17.56
C GLY A 145 8.60 7.77 16.42
N LEU A 146 9.72 7.04 16.33
CA LEU A 146 9.90 5.99 15.33
C LEU A 146 8.91 4.84 15.51
N PHE A 147 8.68 4.42 16.75
CA PHE A 147 7.69 3.39 17.07
C PHE A 147 6.28 3.82 16.63
N ALA A 148 5.89 5.07 16.94
CA ALA A 148 4.62 5.63 16.51
C ALA A 148 4.48 5.65 14.99
N ALA A 149 5.55 6.00 14.26
CA ALA A 149 5.53 6.03 12.79
C ALA A 149 5.30 4.62 12.20
N ILE A 150 6.02 3.62 12.71
CA ILE A 150 5.88 2.22 12.26
C ILE A 150 4.50 1.67 12.61
N TYR A 151 4.01 1.97 13.81
CA TYR A 151 2.69 1.58 14.26
C TYR A 151 1.60 2.16 13.33
N MET A 152 1.66 3.47 13.05
CA MET A 152 0.72 4.10 12.14
C MET A 152 0.86 3.54 10.72
N ALA A 153 2.07 3.35 10.20
CA ALA A 153 2.26 2.70 8.90
C ALA A 153 1.57 1.33 8.85
N THR A 154 1.68 0.53 9.92
CA THR A 154 1.03 -0.78 10.04
C THR A 154 -0.50 -0.68 10.03
N VAL A 155 -1.10 0.28 10.74
CA VAL A 155 -2.55 0.52 10.70
C VAL A 155 -2.99 0.97 9.30
N GLY A 156 -2.24 1.87 8.68
CA GLY A 156 -2.53 2.41 7.35
C GLY A 156 -2.64 1.34 6.27
N VAL A 157 -1.85 0.27 6.38
CA VAL A 157 -1.88 -0.89 5.47
C VAL A 157 -3.25 -1.58 5.45
N PHE A 158 -4.03 -1.53 6.53
CA PHE A 158 -5.36 -2.16 6.59
C PHE A 158 -6.50 -1.28 6.06
N VAL A 159 -6.31 0.03 5.94
CA VAL A 159 -7.40 0.98 5.64
C VAL A 159 -8.04 0.66 4.29
N MET A 160 -7.22 0.46 3.26
CA MET A 160 -7.72 0.23 1.91
C MET A 160 -8.39 -1.15 1.73
N PRO A 161 -7.81 -2.27 2.21
CA PRO A 161 -8.49 -3.56 2.23
C PRO A 161 -9.85 -3.53 2.92
N VAL A 162 -9.92 -2.95 4.13
CA VAL A 162 -11.18 -2.81 4.89
C VAL A 162 -12.19 -2.00 4.11
N MET A 163 -11.77 -0.91 3.49
CA MET A 163 -12.67 -0.05 2.75
C MET A 163 -13.25 -0.70 1.48
N LEU A 164 -12.43 -1.50 0.79
CA LEU A 164 -12.88 -2.22 -0.40
C LEU A 164 -13.84 -3.37 -0.07
N THR A 165 -13.66 -4.01 1.09
CA THR A 165 -14.29 -5.30 1.40
C THR A 165 -15.38 -5.26 2.47
N GLU A 166 -15.32 -4.33 3.43
CA GLU A 166 -16.22 -4.31 4.60
C GLU A 166 -17.14 -3.09 4.61
N THR A 167 -16.60 -1.87 4.63
CA THR A 167 -17.39 -0.64 4.82
C THR A 167 -16.90 0.49 3.93
N ARG A 168 -17.82 1.36 3.52
CA ARG A 168 -17.51 2.63 2.82
C ARG A 168 -17.56 3.83 3.74
N ASN A 169 -17.80 3.63 5.03
CA ASN A 169 -17.72 4.69 6.03
C ASN A 169 -16.25 4.91 6.43
N PRO A 170 -15.69 6.13 6.26
CA PRO A 170 -14.29 6.41 6.58
C PRO A 170 -13.91 6.12 8.03
N LEU A 171 -14.74 6.52 9.00
CA LEU A 171 -14.44 6.35 10.41
C LEU A 171 -14.52 4.88 10.82
N GLU A 172 -15.54 4.18 10.36
CA GLU A 172 -15.70 2.73 10.61
C GLU A 172 -14.52 1.95 10.01
N ALA A 173 -14.08 2.32 8.80
CA ALA A 173 -12.91 1.71 8.17
C ALA A 173 -11.66 1.89 9.02
N LEU A 174 -11.41 3.11 9.54
CA LEU A 174 -10.27 3.38 10.41
C LEU A 174 -10.35 2.59 11.71
N THR A 175 -11.48 2.64 12.42
CA THR A 175 -11.67 1.89 13.67
C THR A 175 -11.44 0.40 13.47
N ARG A 176 -11.95 -0.16 12.36
CA ARG A 176 -11.76 -1.55 12.00
C ARG A 176 -10.30 -1.86 11.66
N SER A 177 -9.60 -0.98 10.94
CA SER A 177 -8.16 -1.10 10.66
C SER A 177 -7.32 -1.10 11.95
N PHE A 178 -7.63 -0.24 12.91
CA PHE A 178 -6.98 -0.29 14.23
C PHE A 178 -7.23 -1.63 14.92
N LYS A 179 -8.48 -2.12 14.94
CA LYS A 179 -8.81 -3.42 15.56
C LYS A 179 -8.02 -4.57 14.93
N LEU A 180 -7.95 -4.62 13.60
CA LEU A 180 -7.19 -5.65 12.86
C LEU A 180 -5.68 -5.55 13.11
N ALA A 181 -5.14 -4.33 13.15
CA ALA A 181 -3.73 -4.12 13.44
C ALA A 181 -3.34 -4.63 14.84
N HIS A 182 -4.17 -4.40 15.86
CA HIS A 182 -3.88 -4.80 17.24
C HIS A 182 -4.01 -6.30 17.52
N LYS A 183 -4.86 -7.02 16.78
CA LYS A 183 -5.12 -8.45 17.04
C LYS A 183 -3.83 -9.28 17.08
N ASN A 184 -2.89 -8.99 16.18
CA ASN A 184 -1.57 -9.62 16.12
C ASN A 184 -0.48 -8.54 15.96
N LEU A 185 -0.50 -7.52 16.84
CA LEU A 185 0.27 -6.28 16.66
C LEU A 185 1.74 -6.51 16.32
N TRP A 186 2.45 -7.29 17.14
CA TRP A 186 3.88 -7.53 16.95
C TRP A 186 4.20 -8.26 15.66
N THR A 187 3.39 -9.26 15.28
CA THR A 187 3.57 -9.99 14.03
C THR A 187 3.27 -9.10 12.82
N ASN A 188 2.20 -8.29 12.89
CA ASN A 188 1.83 -7.35 11.84
C ASN A 188 2.93 -6.29 11.64
N ILE A 189 3.42 -5.69 12.73
CA ILE A 189 4.55 -4.76 12.72
C ILE A 189 5.79 -5.43 12.13
N GLY A 190 6.13 -6.64 12.57
CA GLY A 190 7.29 -7.37 12.07
C GLY A 190 7.24 -7.60 10.56
N TRP A 191 6.08 -8.00 10.03
CA TRP A 191 5.91 -8.23 8.58
C TRP A 191 6.00 -6.94 7.78
N VAL A 192 5.36 -5.87 8.26
CA VAL A 192 5.43 -4.55 7.64
C VAL A 192 6.86 -4.02 7.64
N ILE A 193 7.58 -4.10 8.76
CA ILE A 193 8.99 -3.68 8.85
C ILE A 193 9.84 -4.46 7.86
N VAL A 194 9.78 -5.80 7.87
CA VAL A 194 10.63 -6.64 7.01
C VAL A 194 10.37 -6.32 5.53
N VAL A 195 9.11 -6.20 5.12
CA VAL A 195 8.78 -5.85 3.74
C VAL A 195 9.24 -4.43 3.40
N ILE A 196 9.01 -3.44 4.28
CA ILE A 196 9.50 -2.07 4.05
C ILE A 196 11.03 -2.05 3.89
N LEU A 197 11.78 -2.77 4.72
CA LEU A 197 13.24 -2.86 4.60
C LEU A 197 13.66 -3.46 3.26
N ILE A 198 13.00 -4.53 2.81
CA ILE A 198 13.25 -5.12 1.48
C ILE A 198 12.94 -4.11 0.38
N LEU A 199 11.83 -3.38 0.48
CA LEU A 199 11.45 -2.36 -0.51
C LEU A 199 12.44 -1.20 -0.54
N ILE A 200 12.97 -0.78 0.61
CA ILE A 200 14.02 0.24 0.68
C ILE A 200 15.28 -0.25 -0.04
N VAL A 201 15.76 -1.45 0.28
CA VAL A 201 16.95 -2.02 -0.37
C VAL A 201 16.74 -2.17 -1.88
N ALA A 202 15.58 -2.70 -2.30
CA ALA A 202 15.23 -2.83 -3.71
C ALA A 202 15.16 -1.47 -4.42
N ALA A 203 14.55 -0.47 -3.80
CA ALA A 203 14.47 0.87 -4.35
C ALA A 203 15.85 1.53 -4.48
N LEU A 204 16.75 1.33 -3.50
CA LEU A 204 18.13 1.83 -3.58
C LEU A 204 18.91 1.17 -4.71
N VAL A 205 18.83 -0.17 -4.84
CA VAL A 205 19.49 -0.91 -5.92
C VAL A 205 18.96 -0.49 -7.29
N LEU A 206 17.64 -0.42 -7.45
CA LEU A 206 17.02 0.03 -8.70
C LEU A 206 17.34 1.49 -9.00
N GLY A 207 17.34 2.37 -7.99
CA GLY A 207 17.75 3.76 -8.15
C GLY A 207 19.20 3.89 -8.62
N ALA A 208 20.11 3.09 -8.07
CA ALA A 208 21.50 3.04 -8.53
C ALA A 208 21.60 2.59 -10.00
N ILE A 209 20.81 1.59 -10.42
CA ILE A 209 20.77 1.13 -11.82
C ILE A 209 20.25 2.23 -12.75
N VAL A 210 19.19 2.95 -12.36
CA VAL A 210 18.65 4.07 -13.14
C VAL A 210 19.65 5.21 -13.30
N MET A 211 20.53 5.40 -12.31
CA MET A 211 21.56 6.45 -12.33
C MET A 211 22.78 6.10 -13.20
N LEU A 212 22.96 4.84 -13.64
CA LEU A 212 24.13 4.43 -14.44
C LEU A 212 24.32 5.27 -15.72
N PRO A 213 23.29 5.53 -16.55
CA PRO A 213 23.43 6.36 -17.74
C PRO A 213 23.77 7.83 -17.43
N PHE A 214 23.52 8.29 -16.20
CA PHE A 214 23.68 9.67 -15.75
C PHE A 214 24.88 9.87 -14.80
N THR A 215 25.71 8.84 -14.61
CA THR A 215 26.83 8.90 -13.66
C THR A 215 27.84 9.98 -14.05
N GLY A 216 28.05 10.23 -15.34
CA GLY A 216 28.93 11.29 -15.82
C GLY A 216 28.46 12.70 -15.42
N SER A 217 27.17 13.00 -15.55
CA SER A 217 26.60 14.29 -15.09
C SER A 217 26.61 14.41 -13.57
N PHE A 218 26.36 13.30 -12.86
CA PHE A 218 26.40 13.27 -11.40
C PHE A 218 27.81 13.56 -10.85
N LEU A 219 28.85 12.92 -11.38
CA LEU A 219 30.22 13.14 -10.95
C LEU A 219 30.68 14.59 -11.19
N LYS A 220 30.24 15.21 -12.30
CA LYS A 220 30.51 16.62 -12.57
C LYS A 220 29.81 17.55 -11.56
N SER A 221 28.55 17.28 -11.20
CA SER A 221 27.84 18.06 -10.18
C SER A 221 28.43 17.98 -8.78
N ILE A 222 29.11 16.87 -8.43
CA ILE A 222 29.82 16.76 -7.15
C ILE A 222 31.15 17.52 -7.20
N ALA A 223 31.86 17.44 -8.33
CA ALA A 223 33.13 18.11 -8.52
C ALA A 223 32.98 19.64 -8.62
N ASN A 224 31.86 20.11 -9.16
CA ASN A 224 31.56 21.52 -9.39
C ASN A 224 30.26 21.91 -8.65
N PRO A 225 30.33 22.58 -7.49
CA PRO A 225 29.14 22.98 -6.73
C PRO A 225 28.20 23.91 -7.51
N ASP A 226 28.71 24.64 -8.52
CA ASP A 226 27.90 25.48 -9.42
C ASP A 226 27.00 24.64 -10.35
N GLU A 227 27.29 23.35 -10.53
CA GLU A 227 26.49 22.40 -11.29
C GLU A 227 25.48 21.64 -10.42
N ALA A 228 25.28 22.02 -9.15
CA ALA A 228 24.28 21.38 -8.29
C ALA A 228 22.85 21.45 -8.88
N ALA A 229 22.55 22.51 -9.63
CA ALA A 229 21.30 22.65 -10.39
C ALA A 229 21.14 21.59 -11.49
N ALA A 230 22.23 21.01 -12.01
CA ALA A 230 22.18 19.95 -13.02
C ALA A 230 21.52 18.66 -12.48
N MET A 231 21.55 18.43 -11.17
CA MET A 231 20.80 17.33 -10.55
C MET A 231 19.28 17.55 -10.63
N LEU A 232 18.82 18.80 -10.55
CA LEU A 232 17.40 19.14 -10.74
C LEU A 232 17.00 19.03 -12.21
N GLU A 233 17.89 19.40 -13.14
CA GLU A 233 17.66 19.21 -14.57
C GLU A 233 17.55 17.72 -14.95
N MET A 234 18.34 16.85 -14.31
CA MET A 234 18.23 15.41 -14.49
C MET A 234 16.84 14.87 -14.10
N ALA A 235 16.23 15.40 -13.04
CA ALA A 235 14.87 15.01 -12.63
C ALA A 235 13.80 15.39 -13.67
N ARG A 236 14.10 16.34 -14.56
CA ARG A 236 13.24 16.77 -15.68
C ARG A 236 13.56 16.02 -16.99
N ASN A 237 14.63 15.23 -17.03
CA ASN A 237 15.03 14.48 -18.21
C ASN A 237 13.99 13.38 -18.52
N PRO A 238 13.41 13.34 -19.73
CA PRO A 238 12.37 12.37 -20.08
C PRO A 238 12.86 10.92 -20.01
N VAL A 239 14.15 10.67 -20.27
CA VAL A 239 14.76 9.34 -20.15
C VAL A 239 14.85 8.94 -18.68
N TYR A 240 15.27 9.86 -17.80
CA TYR A 240 15.31 9.61 -16.35
C TYR A 240 13.92 9.34 -15.79
N ILE A 241 12.91 10.13 -16.20
CA ILE A 241 11.51 9.93 -15.83
C ILE A 241 11.01 8.57 -16.30
N GLY A 242 11.27 8.21 -17.56
CA GLY A 242 10.87 6.92 -18.13
C GLY A 242 11.49 5.73 -17.38
N LEU A 243 12.80 5.77 -17.16
CA LEU A 243 13.51 4.72 -16.41
C LEU A 243 13.03 4.62 -14.96
N SER A 244 12.86 5.76 -14.28
CA SER A 244 12.35 5.81 -12.91
C SER A 244 10.93 5.25 -12.80
N ALA A 245 10.08 5.53 -13.78
CA ALA A 245 8.73 4.97 -13.83
C ALA A 245 8.74 3.45 -14.06
N LEU A 246 9.60 2.97 -14.97
CA LEU A 246 9.77 1.54 -15.24
C LEU A 246 10.29 0.79 -14.02
N THR A 247 11.24 1.34 -13.27
CA THR A 247 11.76 0.70 -12.06
C THR A 247 10.82 0.85 -10.86
N GLY A 248 10.20 2.01 -10.68
CA GLY A 248 9.21 2.23 -9.63
C GLY A 248 8.04 1.26 -9.74
N GLY A 249 7.61 0.97 -10.97
CA GLY A 249 6.55 0.00 -11.26
C GLY A 249 6.82 -1.43 -10.77
N LEU A 250 8.08 -1.80 -10.52
CA LEU A 250 8.45 -3.11 -9.97
C LEU A 250 8.19 -3.21 -8.46
N VAL A 251 8.23 -2.08 -7.75
CA VAL A 251 8.21 -2.03 -6.28
C VAL A 251 6.81 -1.65 -5.77
N THR A 252 6.15 -0.71 -6.44
CA THR A 252 4.84 -0.18 -6.05
C THR A 252 3.76 -1.24 -5.76
N PRO A 253 3.62 -2.33 -6.55
CA PRO A 253 2.58 -3.33 -6.31
C PRO A 253 2.71 -4.11 -5.00
N VAL A 254 3.91 -4.14 -4.40
CA VAL A 254 4.17 -5.03 -3.26
C VAL A 254 3.35 -4.61 -2.03
N MET A 255 3.19 -3.31 -1.78
CA MET A 255 2.45 -2.81 -0.62
C MET A 255 0.96 -3.18 -0.67
N PRO A 256 0.24 -3.00 -1.79
CA PRO A 256 -1.15 -3.44 -1.87
C PRO A 256 -1.34 -4.96 -1.75
N ILE A 257 -0.39 -5.76 -2.23
CA ILE A 257 -0.42 -7.22 -2.03
C ILE A 257 -0.25 -7.55 -0.54
N LEU A 258 0.73 -6.95 0.12
CA LEU A 258 0.93 -7.10 1.57
C LEU A 258 -0.31 -6.68 2.36
N ALA A 259 -0.96 -5.59 1.97
CA ALA A 259 -2.18 -5.08 2.58
C ALA A 259 -3.29 -6.13 2.62
N PHE A 260 -3.58 -6.74 1.46
CA PHE A 260 -4.60 -7.80 1.41
C PHE A 260 -4.16 -9.08 2.11
N LEU A 261 -2.89 -9.44 2.05
CA LEU A 261 -2.35 -10.60 2.74
C LEU A 261 -2.54 -10.47 4.27
N LEU A 262 -2.12 -9.34 4.85
CA LEU A 262 -2.32 -9.05 6.27
C LEU A 262 -3.80 -8.95 6.64
N TYR A 263 -4.60 -8.32 5.79
CA TYR A 263 -6.04 -8.24 5.97
C TYR A 263 -6.70 -9.62 6.07
N PHE A 264 -6.45 -10.51 5.10
CA PHE A 264 -7.03 -11.85 5.11
C PHE A 264 -6.53 -12.71 6.28
N ARG A 265 -5.25 -12.58 6.66
CA ARG A 265 -4.71 -13.26 7.83
C ARG A 265 -5.45 -12.88 9.11
N ASN A 266 -5.55 -11.58 9.39
CA ASN A 266 -6.14 -11.11 10.65
C ASN A 266 -7.67 -11.28 10.68
N ARG A 267 -8.34 -11.24 9.52
CA ARG A 267 -9.77 -11.52 9.38
C ARG A 267 -10.10 -13.01 9.44
N GLY A 268 -9.30 -13.88 8.83
CA GLY A 268 -9.57 -15.32 8.74
C GLY A 268 -9.69 -15.99 10.11
N GLU A 269 -8.93 -15.53 11.09
CA GLU A 269 -9.04 -15.95 12.49
C GLU A 269 -10.34 -15.52 13.18
N GLU A 270 -11.09 -14.53 12.67
CA GLU A 270 -12.43 -14.19 13.21
C GLU A 270 -13.49 -15.16 12.68
N VAL A 271 -13.39 -15.55 11.39
CA VAL A 271 -14.31 -16.50 10.75
C VAL A 271 -14.12 -17.93 11.29
N ALA A 272 -12.90 -18.31 11.68
CA ALA A 272 -12.62 -19.60 12.31
C ALA A 272 -13.23 -19.74 13.71
N VAL A 273 -13.48 -18.63 14.42
CA VAL A 273 -14.06 -18.64 15.77
C VAL A 273 -15.58 -18.75 15.75
N GLU A 274 -16.25 -18.35 14.67
CA GLU A 274 -17.71 -18.53 14.50
C GLU A 274 -18.13 -19.97 14.12
N VAL A 275 -17.20 -20.91 13.89
CA VAL A 275 -17.52 -22.30 13.53
C VAL A 275 -17.58 -23.24 14.75
N THR A 276 -17.28 -22.77 15.96
CA THR A 276 -17.40 -23.61 17.16
C THR A 276 -18.09 -22.86 18.28
N THR A 277 -19.43 -22.86 18.26
CA THR A 277 -20.33 -23.02 19.42
C THR A 277 -21.78 -22.79 18.95
N ASP A 278 -22.40 -23.80 18.33
CA ASP A 278 -23.59 -24.45 18.92
C ASP A 278 -24.18 -25.56 18.03
N ASP A 279 -24.52 -26.64 18.73
CA ASP A 279 -25.57 -27.62 18.50
C ASP A 279 -25.53 -28.63 17.33
N GLY A 280 -25.25 -29.88 17.71
CA GLY A 280 -26.39 -30.79 17.84
C GLY A 280 -26.41 -32.06 17.00
N ASN A 281 -25.30 -32.44 16.33
CA ASN A 281 -25.33 -33.67 15.53
C ASN A 281 -23.96 -34.37 15.39
N THR A 282 -23.26 -34.59 16.51
CA THR A 282 -22.22 -35.62 16.54
C THR A 282 -22.91 -36.98 16.48
N VAL A 283 -22.93 -37.58 15.28
CA VAL A 283 -23.35 -38.96 15.03
C VAL A 283 -22.67 -39.84 16.06
N LYS A 284 -23.45 -40.45 16.95
CA LYS A 284 -22.91 -41.39 17.93
C LYS A 284 -22.69 -42.72 17.23
N VAL A 285 -21.75 -43.51 17.73
CA VAL A 285 -21.48 -44.86 17.19
C VAL A 285 -22.75 -45.74 17.20
N GLU A 286 -23.67 -45.43 18.11
CA GLU A 286 -25.01 -45.99 18.26
C GLU A 286 -25.90 -45.80 17.01
N ASP A 287 -25.76 -44.66 16.32
CA ASP A 287 -26.58 -44.30 15.16
C ASP A 287 -26.13 -45.05 13.88
N LEU A 288 -24.99 -45.73 13.93
CA LEU A 288 -24.44 -46.53 12.82
C LEU A 288 -24.93 -47.98 12.83
N TYR A 289 -25.68 -48.41 13.85
CA TYR A 289 -26.22 -49.76 13.95
C TYR A 289 -27.75 -49.77 13.88
N PRO A 290 -28.38 -50.65 13.08
CA PRO A 290 -29.83 -50.81 13.07
C PRO A 290 -30.33 -51.28 14.45
N PRO A 291 -31.49 -50.78 14.92
CA PRO A 291 -32.03 -51.15 16.22
C PRO A 291 -32.29 -52.66 16.26
N MET A 292 -31.75 -53.33 17.28
CA MET A 292 -31.96 -54.76 17.50
C MET A 292 -33.45 -55.03 17.77
N PRO A 293 -34.02 -56.11 17.23
CA PRO A 293 -35.40 -56.48 17.52
C PRO A 293 -35.59 -56.71 19.03
N PRO A 294 -36.75 -56.34 19.60
CA PRO A 294 -37.06 -56.63 20.98
C PRO A 294 -37.02 -58.15 21.21
N VAL A 295 -36.30 -58.56 22.24
CA VAL A 295 -36.26 -59.95 22.71
C VAL A 295 -37.56 -60.19 23.46
N GLU A 296 -38.40 -61.10 22.94
CA GLU A 296 -39.54 -61.70 23.66
C GLU A 296 -39.07 -62.70 24.73
#